data_AF-A0A364MPS4-F1
#
_entry.id   AF-A0A364MPS4-F1
#
_cell.length_a   1.000
_cell.length_b   1.000
_cell.length_c   1.000
_cell.angle_alpha   90.00
_cell.angle_beta   90.00
_cell.angle_gamma   90.00
#
_symmetry.space_group_name_H-M   'P 1'
#
loop_
_entity.id
_entity.type
_entity.pdbx_description
1 polymer ?
#
loop_
_entity_poly.entity_id
_entity_poly.type
_entity_poly.pdbx_seq_one_letter_code
_entity_poly.pdbx_strand_id
1 'polypeptide(L)'
;MDPRCYRSGRRQKLGYVWYYHKGQEGWTEFQHQFEDILTTQMFAIVGWDQIEHSKVAEFVKFEAKYSEERELDFLRDCRNRRDRGELKAGTLPNIFFLMTDEARVSYSQWRHSFAWAIDPDWTRSGADEDGYDGRLKISATQIYFRFYEFISTKKYTLKDIWRDFHQVNKTQTYVPGPLPAWPSTDLDKPVWPDS
;
A
#
# COMPACT_ATOMS: atom_id res chain seq x y z
N MET A 1 -19.40 -19.57 6.35
CA MET A 1 -18.06 -19.67 5.72
C MET A 1 -17.05 -20.06 6.79
N ASP A 2 -16.15 -20.97 6.46
CA ASP A 2 -15.28 -21.67 7.39
C ASP A 2 -13.94 -20.93 7.60
N PRO A 3 -13.51 -20.57 8.82
CA PRO A 3 -12.27 -19.82 9.09
C PRO A 3 -10.97 -20.64 8.91
N ARG A 4 -11.06 -21.88 8.42
CA ARG A 4 -9.98 -22.88 8.47
C ARG A 4 -8.88 -22.77 7.41
N CYS A 5 -8.76 -21.67 6.67
CA CYS A 5 -7.61 -21.48 5.75
C CYS A 5 -6.29 -21.06 6.46
N TYR A 6 -6.28 -20.88 7.78
CA TYR A 6 -5.05 -20.64 8.57
C TYR A 6 -4.32 -21.93 9.02
N ARG A 7 -4.43 -23.04 8.28
CA ARG A 7 -3.63 -24.25 8.54
C ARG A 7 -2.82 -24.70 7.32
N SER A 8 -1.62 -24.13 7.17
CA SER A 8 -0.40 -24.90 6.87
C SER A 8 0.81 -24.11 7.38
N GLY A 9 1.77 -24.78 8.03
CA GLY A 9 2.86 -24.19 8.81
C GLY A 9 3.96 -23.46 8.04
N ARG A 10 3.60 -22.51 7.17
CA ARG A 10 4.52 -21.46 6.70
C ARG A 10 4.01 -20.12 7.22
N ARG A 11 4.79 -19.43 8.06
CA ARG A 11 4.52 -18.03 8.40
C ARG A 11 4.45 -17.25 7.08
N GLN A 12 3.27 -16.79 6.71
CA GLN A 12 3.09 -15.96 5.52
C GLN A 12 3.79 -14.64 5.81
N LYS A 13 4.86 -14.35 5.07
CA LYS A 13 5.54 -13.06 5.16
C LYS A 13 4.66 -12.01 4.49
N LEU A 14 4.46 -10.88 5.15
CA LEU A 14 3.71 -9.75 4.64
C LEU A 14 4.70 -8.71 4.16
N GLY A 15 4.83 -8.51 2.85
CA GLY A 15 5.83 -7.61 2.33
C GLY A 15 5.34 -6.64 1.28
N TYR A 16 6.02 -5.51 1.23
CA TYR A 16 5.82 -4.46 0.24
C TYR A 16 7.15 -3.99 -0.31
N VAL A 17 7.17 -3.65 -1.61
CA VAL A 17 8.28 -2.93 -2.22
C VAL A 17 8.02 -1.43 -2.14
N TRP A 18 9.05 -0.70 -1.73
CA TRP A 18 9.05 0.74 -1.55
C TRP A 18 10.14 1.36 -2.42
N TYR A 19 9.71 2.10 -3.43
CA TYR A 19 10.57 2.81 -4.34
C TYR A 19 10.84 4.22 -3.87
N TYR A 20 12.07 4.69 -4.08
CA TYR A 20 12.48 6.04 -3.70
C TYR A 20 13.52 6.60 -4.67
N HIS A 21 13.59 7.92 -4.75
CA HIS A 21 14.49 8.59 -5.70
C HIS A 21 15.96 8.49 -5.26
N LYS A 22 16.86 8.24 -6.22
CA LYS A 22 18.29 8.41 -6.01
C LYS A 22 18.59 9.86 -5.65
N GLY A 23 19.34 10.07 -4.56
CA GLY A 23 19.69 11.40 -4.07
C GLY A 23 18.63 12.02 -3.15
N GLN A 24 17.58 11.27 -2.81
CA GLN A 24 16.61 11.71 -1.81
C GLN A 24 17.27 11.89 -0.45
N GLU A 25 17.27 13.12 0.07
CA GLU A 25 17.88 13.45 1.36
C GLU A 25 17.08 12.86 2.52
N GLY A 26 17.77 12.53 3.62
CA GLY A 26 17.13 11.98 4.83
C GLY A 26 16.59 10.55 4.67
N TRP A 27 16.90 9.85 3.56
CA TRP A 27 16.44 8.49 3.32
C TRP A 27 16.94 7.48 4.37
N THR A 28 18.22 7.52 4.71
CA THR A 28 18.80 6.59 5.69
C THR A 28 18.12 6.71 7.05
N GLU A 29 17.88 7.93 7.50
CA GLU A 29 17.17 8.18 8.76
C GLU A 29 15.71 7.72 8.69
N PHE A 30 15.04 8.01 7.58
CA PHE A 30 13.69 7.51 7.33
C PHE A 30 13.63 5.98 7.36
N GLN A 31 14.62 5.28 6.78
CA GLN A 31 14.64 3.82 6.77
C GLN A 31 14.68 3.26 8.21
N HIS A 32 15.49 3.85 9.10
CA HIS A 32 15.50 3.48 10.52
C HIS A 32 14.15 3.75 11.19
N GLN A 33 13.57 4.94 10.98
CA GLN A 33 12.23 5.25 11.50
C GLN A 33 11.18 4.27 10.95
N PHE A 34 11.29 3.86 9.68
CA PHE A 34 10.35 2.95 9.06
C PHE A 34 10.44 1.53 9.62
N GLU A 35 11.62 1.09 10.05
CA GLU A 35 11.78 -0.18 10.77
C GLU A 35 11.03 -0.16 12.11
N ASP A 36 11.07 0.94 12.85
CA ASP A 36 10.28 1.12 14.08
C ASP A 36 8.78 1.11 13.76
N ILE A 37 8.38 1.69 12.64
CA ILE A 37 6.99 1.71 12.15
C ILE A 37 6.48 0.30 11.83
N LEU A 38 7.34 -0.56 11.27
CA LEU A 38 7.00 -1.93 10.95
C LEU A 38 6.77 -2.76 12.23
N THR A 39 7.56 -2.51 13.27
CA THR A 39 7.47 -3.20 14.57
C THR A 39 6.43 -2.58 15.51
N THR A 40 6.03 -1.33 15.28
CA THR A 40 5.02 -0.65 16.09
C THR A 40 3.68 -1.37 16.01
N GLN A 41 3.14 -1.73 17.18
CA GLN A 41 1.80 -2.29 17.31
C GLN A 41 0.76 -1.23 16.92
N MET A 42 0.33 -1.27 15.66
CA MET A 42 -0.81 -0.49 15.22
C MET A 42 -2.08 -1.27 15.51
N PHE A 43 -2.71 -0.95 16.65
CA PHE A 43 -4.03 -1.40 17.11
C PHE A 43 -4.24 -2.93 17.21
N ALA A 44 -5.20 -3.34 18.05
CA ALA A 44 -5.47 -4.74 18.41
C ALA A 44 -6.13 -5.52 17.26
N ILE A 45 -5.37 -5.83 16.21
CA ILE A 45 -5.81 -6.75 15.16
C ILE A 45 -5.63 -8.19 15.69
N VAL A 46 -6.70 -8.99 15.64
CA VAL A 46 -6.62 -10.43 15.94
C VAL A 46 -5.59 -11.08 15.00
N GLY A 47 -4.58 -11.74 15.58
CA GLY A 47 -3.49 -12.36 14.83
C GLY A 47 -2.27 -11.46 14.58
N TRP A 48 -2.25 -10.22 15.11
CA TRP A 48 -1.10 -9.32 15.06
C TRP A 48 0.21 -10.01 15.48
N ASP A 49 0.20 -10.66 16.64
CA ASP A 49 1.36 -11.33 17.24
C ASP A 49 1.97 -12.40 16.32
N GLN A 50 1.17 -12.93 15.39
CA GLN A 50 1.59 -13.94 14.42
C GLN A 50 2.23 -13.33 13.17
N ILE A 51 1.88 -12.08 12.84
CA ILE A 51 2.31 -11.39 11.62
C ILE A 51 3.38 -10.32 11.85
N GLU A 52 3.57 -9.84 13.09
CA GLU A 52 4.54 -8.78 13.43
C GLU A 52 5.95 -9.11 12.90
N HIS A 53 6.48 -10.28 13.27
CA HIS A 53 7.80 -10.75 12.83
C HIS A 53 7.83 -11.24 11.37
N SER A 54 6.72 -11.14 10.66
CA SER A 54 6.59 -11.57 9.26
C SER A 54 6.58 -10.40 8.27
N LYS A 55 6.55 -9.16 8.78
CA LYS A 55 6.56 -7.95 7.95
C LYS A 55 7.91 -7.71 7.30
N VAL A 56 7.88 -7.33 6.03
CA VAL A 56 9.08 -7.04 5.23
C VAL A 56 8.84 -5.77 4.42
N ALA A 57 9.75 -4.80 4.52
CA ALA A 57 9.87 -3.74 3.53
C ALA A 57 11.10 -4.02 2.66
N GLU A 58 10.92 -3.94 1.35
CA GLU A 58 12.00 -3.99 0.38
C GLU A 58 12.15 -2.60 -0.23
N PHE A 59 13.27 -1.93 0.04
CA PHE A 59 13.52 -0.59 -0.46
C PHE A 59 14.31 -0.62 -1.77
N VAL A 60 13.82 0.05 -2.80
CA VAL A 60 14.39 0.06 -4.14
C VAL A 60 14.65 1.49 -4.59
N LYS A 61 15.92 1.79 -4.79
CA LYS A 61 16.36 3.08 -5.31
C LYS A 61 16.20 3.13 -6.82
N PHE A 62 15.67 4.22 -7.37
CA PHE A 62 15.64 4.43 -8.82
C PHE A 62 16.12 5.82 -9.22
N GLU A 63 16.64 5.93 -10.45
CA GLU A 63 17.01 7.21 -11.05
C GLU A 63 15.82 7.77 -11.82
N ALA A 64 15.35 8.94 -11.40
CA ALA A 64 14.26 9.60 -12.06
C ALA A 64 14.87 10.60 -13.08
N LYS A 65 14.44 10.63 -14.35
CA LYS A 65 14.75 11.71 -15.34
C LYS A 65 13.55 12.67 -15.52
N TYR A 66 13.67 13.94 -15.15
CA TYR A 66 12.55 14.89 -14.86
C TYR A 66 11.51 15.13 -15.99
N SER A 67 10.64 14.17 -16.36
CA SER A 67 9.54 14.33 -17.37
C SER A 67 8.41 13.31 -17.19
N GLU A 68 7.28 13.39 -17.91
CA GLU A 68 6.20 12.36 -17.92
C GLU A 68 6.74 10.95 -18.25
N GLU A 69 7.85 10.86 -18.97
CA GLU A 69 8.55 9.60 -19.22
C GLU A 69 9.02 8.91 -17.91
N ARG A 70 9.25 9.65 -16.81
CA ARG A 70 9.56 9.08 -15.48
C ARG A 70 8.51 8.14 -14.97
N GLU A 71 7.23 8.49 -15.11
CA GLU A 71 6.16 7.72 -14.50
C GLU A 71 6.00 6.39 -15.24
N LEU A 72 6.11 6.43 -16.57
CA LEU A 72 6.09 5.23 -17.39
C LEU A 72 7.30 4.34 -17.18
N ASP A 73 8.51 4.91 -17.08
CA ASP A 73 9.73 4.14 -16.82
C ASP A 73 9.71 3.51 -15.42
N PHE A 74 9.16 4.22 -14.44
CA PHE A 74 8.94 3.71 -13.11
C PHE A 74 7.93 2.54 -13.09
N LEU A 75 6.78 2.68 -13.77
CA LEU A 75 5.79 1.61 -13.90
C LEU A 75 6.38 0.37 -14.62
N ARG A 76 7.19 0.61 -15.66
CA ARG A 76 7.91 -0.45 -16.38
C ARG A 76 8.91 -1.17 -15.49
N ASP A 77 9.68 -0.46 -14.67
CA ASP A 77 10.60 -1.10 -13.72
C ASP A 77 9.86 -2.01 -12.73
N CYS A 78 8.77 -1.50 -12.14
CA CYS A 78 7.92 -2.26 -11.22
C CYS A 78 7.43 -3.58 -11.87
N ARG A 79 6.88 -3.49 -13.08
CA ARG A 79 6.42 -4.65 -13.86
C ARG A 79 7.55 -5.62 -14.19
N ASN A 80 8.68 -5.11 -14.68
CA ASN A 80 9.81 -5.92 -15.09
C ASN A 80 10.42 -6.69 -13.91
N ARG A 81 10.57 -6.05 -12.73
CA ARG A 81 11.08 -6.70 -11.52
C ARG A 81 10.18 -7.84 -11.05
N ARG A 82 8.86 -7.60 -11.08
CA ARG A 82 7.84 -8.62 -10.81
C ARG A 82 7.99 -9.81 -11.76
N ASP A 83 8.02 -9.54 -13.06
CA ASP A 83 8.00 -10.57 -14.10
C ASP A 83 9.29 -11.41 -14.11
N ARG A 84 10.42 -10.83 -13.68
CA ARG A 84 11.69 -11.55 -13.48
C ARG A 84 11.76 -12.35 -12.16
N GLY A 85 10.76 -12.21 -11.28
CA GLY A 85 10.76 -12.89 -9.98
C GLY A 85 11.80 -12.35 -8.98
N GLU A 86 12.20 -11.08 -9.13
CA GLU A 86 13.24 -10.42 -8.31
C GLU A 86 12.68 -9.80 -7.01
N LEU A 87 11.48 -10.21 -6.61
CA LEU A 87 10.85 -9.73 -5.38
C LEU A 87 11.31 -10.60 -4.20
N LYS A 88 11.59 -9.97 -3.06
CA LYS A 88 11.88 -10.70 -1.83
C LYS A 88 10.69 -11.57 -1.45
N ALA A 89 10.98 -12.79 -0.98
CA ALA A 89 9.94 -13.73 -0.56
C ALA A 89 9.02 -13.12 0.51
N GLY A 90 7.71 -13.08 0.24
CA GLY A 90 6.70 -12.45 1.10
C GLY A 90 6.16 -11.13 0.56
N THR A 91 6.82 -10.53 -0.42
CA THR A 91 6.38 -9.27 -1.00
C THR A 91 5.23 -9.46 -1.99
N LEU A 92 4.23 -8.58 -1.94
CA LEU A 92 3.11 -8.61 -2.88
C LEU A 92 3.58 -8.18 -4.29
N PRO A 93 3.35 -8.99 -5.32
CA PRO A 93 3.81 -8.71 -6.68
C PRO A 93 2.92 -7.74 -7.45
N ASN A 94 1.68 -7.54 -7.02
CA ASN A 94 0.65 -6.79 -7.72
C ASN A 94 0.50 -5.34 -7.24
N ILE A 95 1.34 -4.91 -6.31
CA ILE A 95 1.35 -3.52 -5.86
C ILE A 95 2.74 -3.08 -5.43
N PHE A 96 3.07 -1.83 -5.74
CA PHE A 96 4.32 -1.19 -5.36
C PHE A 96 4.02 0.15 -4.69
N PHE A 97 4.88 0.60 -3.78
CA PHE A 97 4.77 1.91 -3.18
C PHE A 97 5.86 2.84 -3.69
N LEU A 98 5.50 4.06 -4.06
CA LEU A 98 6.41 5.16 -4.32
C LEU A 98 6.45 6.08 -3.10
N MET A 99 7.65 6.25 -2.56
CA MET A 99 7.99 7.18 -1.49
C MET A 99 8.61 8.44 -2.08
N THR A 100 7.78 9.44 -2.35
CA THR A 100 8.25 10.79 -2.71
C THR A 100 8.84 11.50 -1.49
N ASP A 101 9.47 12.67 -1.68
CA ASP A 101 9.92 13.49 -0.55
C ASP A 101 8.78 13.96 0.33
N GLU A 102 7.66 14.39 -0.26
CA GLU A 102 6.46 14.74 0.48
C GLU A 102 5.96 13.56 1.33
N ALA A 103 5.87 12.38 0.72
CA ALA A 103 5.47 11.15 1.40
C ALA A 103 6.43 10.85 2.56
N ARG A 104 7.74 10.85 2.33
CA ARG A 104 8.76 10.61 3.36
C ARG A 104 8.63 11.58 4.53
N VAL A 105 8.54 12.88 4.25
CA VAL A 105 8.41 13.92 5.29
C VAL A 105 7.12 13.75 6.08
N SER A 106 6.03 13.31 5.43
CA SER A 106 4.74 13.08 6.10
C SER A 106 4.81 12.03 7.22
N TYR A 107 5.78 11.12 7.20
CA TYR A 107 5.96 10.11 8.26
C TYR A 107 6.47 10.69 9.58
N SER A 108 7.05 11.91 9.58
CA SER A 108 7.29 12.67 10.82
C SER A 108 5.99 13.04 11.53
N GLN A 109 4.88 13.06 10.80
CA GLN A 109 3.53 13.35 11.29
C GLN A 109 2.66 12.10 11.10
N TRP A 110 2.91 11.08 11.92
CA TRP A 110 2.30 9.74 11.83
C TRP A 110 0.83 9.70 11.37
N ARG A 111 -0.04 10.57 11.92
CA ARG A 111 -1.48 10.62 11.61
C ARG A 111 -1.83 11.05 10.17
N HIS A 112 -0.91 11.73 9.50
CA HIS A 112 -1.06 12.26 8.14
C HIS A 112 -0.07 11.62 7.16
N SER A 113 0.63 10.57 7.61
CA SER A 113 1.61 9.86 6.80
C SER A 113 0.94 9.10 5.66
N PHE A 114 1.55 9.14 4.47
CA PHE A 114 1.04 8.47 3.28
C PHE A 114 2.15 7.99 2.35
N ALA A 115 1.78 7.12 1.42
CA ALA A 115 2.58 6.77 0.25
C ALA A 115 1.70 6.68 -1.00
N TRP A 116 2.33 6.60 -2.16
CA TRP A 116 1.62 6.34 -3.41
C TRP A 116 1.65 4.85 -3.72
N ALA A 117 0.52 4.17 -3.68
CA ALA A 117 0.38 2.84 -4.22
C ALA A 117 0.29 2.90 -5.75
N ILE A 118 0.93 1.96 -6.43
CA ILE A 118 1.20 1.99 -7.86
C ILE A 118 0.73 0.66 -8.47
N ASP A 119 -0.11 0.75 -9.50
CA ASP A 119 -0.54 -0.39 -10.30
C ASP A 119 0.52 -0.67 -11.40
N PRO A 120 1.32 -1.74 -11.27
CA PRO A 120 2.36 -2.07 -12.24
C PRO A 120 1.78 -2.44 -13.62
N ASP A 121 0.50 -2.81 -13.71
CA ASP A 121 -0.16 -3.22 -14.94
C ASP A 121 -0.88 -2.06 -15.65
N TRP A 122 -0.86 -0.86 -15.08
CA TRP A 122 -1.38 0.33 -15.75
C TRP A 122 -0.59 0.64 -17.04
N THR A 123 -1.29 0.90 -18.14
CA THR A 123 -0.67 1.12 -19.47
C THR A 123 -1.04 2.46 -20.11
N ARG A 124 -2.01 3.20 -19.56
CA ARG A 124 -2.42 4.50 -20.12
C ARG A 124 -1.40 5.57 -19.69
N SER A 125 -1.16 6.55 -20.56
CA SER A 125 -0.29 7.71 -20.26
C SER A 125 -0.96 8.77 -19.38
N GLY A 126 -2.09 8.45 -18.76
CA GLY A 126 -2.88 9.36 -17.95
C GLY A 126 -4.10 8.67 -17.36
N ALA A 127 -4.98 9.47 -16.78
CA ALA A 127 -6.21 8.99 -16.17
C ALA A 127 -7.16 8.35 -17.19
N ASP A 128 -7.95 7.38 -16.75
CA ASP A 128 -9.09 6.88 -17.50
C ASP A 128 -10.34 7.75 -17.37
N GLU A 129 -11.45 7.27 -17.94
CA GLU A 129 -12.75 7.97 -17.93
C GLU A 129 -13.24 8.30 -16.51
N ASP A 130 -12.85 7.49 -15.51
CA ASP A 130 -13.25 7.71 -14.12
C ASP A 130 -12.27 8.64 -13.39
N GLY A 131 -11.10 8.95 -13.96
CA GLY A 131 -10.05 9.76 -13.34
C GLY A 131 -8.93 8.94 -12.68
N TYR A 132 -8.96 7.61 -12.77
CA TYR A 132 -7.90 6.75 -12.23
C TYR A 132 -6.71 6.68 -13.18
N ASP A 133 -5.50 6.95 -12.69
CA ASP A 133 -4.28 7.07 -13.50
C ASP A 133 -3.22 6.00 -13.18
N GLY A 134 -3.62 4.89 -12.54
CA GLY A 134 -2.71 3.83 -12.13
C GLY A 134 -2.08 4.06 -10.75
N ARG A 135 -2.46 5.11 -10.02
CA ARG A 135 -1.90 5.43 -8.70
C ARG A 135 -2.97 5.74 -7.67
N LEU A 136 -2.66 5.48 -6.41
CA LEU A 136 -3.53 5.79 -5.27
C LEU A 136 -2.72 6.31 -4.09
N LYS A 137 -3.00 7.52 -3.64
CA LYS A 137 -2.47 8.05 -2.37
C LYS A 137 -3.14 7.30 -1.22
N ILE A 138 -2.35 6.65 -0.37
CA ILE A 138 -2.85 5.79 0.69
C ILE A 138 -2.10 6.06 2.00
N SER A 139 -2.84 6.15 3.11
CA SER A 139 -2.23 6.46 4.40
C SER A 139 -1.42 5.27 4.92
N ALA A 140 -0.39 5.53 5.73
CA ALA A 140 0.41 4.46 6.33
C ALA A 140 -0.48 3.48 7.11
N THR A 141 -1.44 4.01 7.88
CA THR A 141 -2.43 3.21 8.60
C THR A 141 -3.18 2.25 7.67
N GLN A 142 -3.71 2.74 6.54
CA GLN A 142 -4.43 1.92 5.54
C GLN A 142 -3.58 0.79 4.95
N ILE A 143 -2.30 1.06 4.66
CA ILE A 143 -1.35 0.07 4.12
C ILE A 143 -1.26 -1.17 5.03
N TYR A 144 -1.27 -0.98 6.35
CA TYR A 144 -0.97 -2.06 7.28
C TYR A 144 -2.14 -2.97 7.66
N PHE A 145 -3.40 -2.55 7.44
CA PHE A 145 -4.53 -3.32 7.96
C PHE A 145 -5.33 -3.97 6.85
N ARG A 146 -5.91 -3.16 5.96
CA ARG A 146 -6.85 -3.66 4.94
C ARG A 146 -6.20 -3.80 3.59
N PHE A 147 -5.23 -2.95 3.28
CA PHE A 147 -4.63 -2.96 1.97
C PHE A 147 -3.92 -4.27 1.65
N TYR A 148 -3.16 -4.83 2.60
CA TYR A 148 -2.53 -6.14 2.42
C TYR A 148 -3.59 -7.22 2.17
N GLU A 149 -4.64 -7.27 2.98
CA GLU A 149 -5.72 -8.26 2.87
C GLU A 149 -6.42 -8.18 1.49
N PHE A 150 -6.80 -6.97 1.08
CA PHE A 150 -7.48 -6.74 -0.21
C PHE A 150 -6.61 -7.17 -1.39
N ILE A 151 -5.34 -6.78 -1.39
CA ILE A 151 -4.42 -7.04 -2.49
C ILE A 151 -3.95 -8.51 -2.48
N SER A 152 -3.71 -9.11 -1.32
CA SER A 152 -3.19 -10.49 -1.20
C SER A 152 -4.20 -11.56 -1.59
N THR A 153 -5.50 -11.30 -1.39
CA THR A 153 -6.57 -12.21 -1.83
C THR A 153 -6.82 -12.17 -3.34
N LYS A 154 -6.23 -11.20 -4.06
CA LYS A 154 -6.45 -10.96 -5.50
C LYS A 154 -7.92 -10.74 -5.87
N LYS A 155 -8.78 -10.44 -4.90
CA LYS A 155 -10.20 -10.16 -5.12
C LYS A 155 -10.42 -8.74 -5.65
N TYR A 156 -9.56 -7.82 -5.24
CA TYR A 156 -9.66 -6.40 -5.55
C TYR A 156 -8.42 -5.92 -6.29
N THR A 157 -8.64 -5.15 -7.35
CA THR A 157 -7.58 -4.39 -8.03
C THR A 157 -7.31 -3.07 -7.30
N LEU A 158 -6.18 -2.42 -7.60
CA LEU A 158 -5.92 -1.08 -7.06
C LEU A 158 -7.00 -0.07 -7.49
N LYS A 159 -7.55 -0.24 -8.70
CA LYS A 159 -8.67 0.56 -9.19
C LYS A 159 -9.95 0.35 -8.38
N ASP A 160 -10.26 -0.88 -7.96
CA ASP A 160 -11.43 -1.16 -7.12
C ASP A 160 -11.32 -0.46 -5.76
N ILE A 161 -10.14 -0.51 -5.15
CA ILE A 161 -9.85 0.18 -3.89
C ILE A 161 -9.90 1.70 -4.08
N TRP A 162 -9.37 2.22 -5.18
CA TRP A 162 -9.45 3.65 -5.50
C TRP A 162 -10.91 4.13 -5.65
N ARG A 163 -11.75 3.37 -6.36
CA ARG A 163 -13.18 3.69 -6.55
C ARG A 163 -13.92 3.72 -5.22
N ASP A 164 -13.67 2.74 -4.36
CA ASP A 164 -14.26 2.65 -3.02
C ASP A 164 -13.90 3.88 -2.16
N PHE A 165 -12.62 4.23 -2.08
CA PHE A 165 -12.16 5.40 -1.32
C PHE A 165 -12.75 6.70 -1.89
N HIS A 166 -12.83 6.82 -3.21
CA HIS A 166 -13.43 7.98 -3.85
C HIS A 166 -14.92 8.11 -3.50
N GLN A 167 -15.67 7.00 -3.53
CA GLN A 167 -17.08 6.97 -3.19
C GLN A 167 -17.32 7.36 -1.72
N VAL A 168 -16.54 6.80 -0.82
CA VAL A 168 -16.60 7.08 0.62
C VAL A 168 -16.31 8.55 0.92
N ASN A 169 -15.29 9.12 0.30
CA ASN A 169 -14.94 10.53 0.48
C ASN A 169 -16.01 11.46 -0.08
N LYS A 170 -16.57 11.14 -1.25
CA LYS A 170 -17.64 11.94 -1.88
C LYS A 170 -18.92 11.94 -1.06
N THR A 171 -19.27 10.80 -0.48
CA THR A 171 -20.51 10.63 0.29
C THR A 171 -20.43 11.21 1.69
N GLN A 172 -19.24 11.64 2.14
CA GLN A 172 -18.99 12.06 3.52
C GLN A 172 -19.65 11.09 4.51
N THR A 173 -19.51 9.78 4.26
CA THR A 173 -20.11 8.73 5.11
C THR A 173 -19.45 8.68 6.50
N TYR A 174 -18.76 9.74 6.91
CA TYR A 174 -18.10 9.96 8.18
C TYR A 174 -18.12 11.45 8.60
N VAL A 175 -17.83 11.70 9.88
CA VAL A 175 -17.84 12.99 10.59
C VAL A 175 -17.13 14.13 9.81
N PRO A 176 -17.55 15.41 9.92
CA PRO A 176 -17.04 16.50 9.07
C PRO A 176 -15.54 16.76 9.30
N GLY A 177 -14.73 16.43 8.30
CA GLY A 177 -13.30 16.76 8.24
C GLY A 177 -12.52 15.70 7.46
N PRO A 178 -11.45 16.05 6.70
CA PRO A 178 -10.66 15.08 5.96
C PRO A 178 -9.90 14.17 6.94
N LEU A 179 -10.48 13.02 7.26
CA LEU A 179 -9.84 11.98 8.05
C LEU A 179 -9.32 10.88 7.11
N PRO A 180 -8.17 10.26 7.42
CA PRO A 180 -7.66 9.14 6.64
C PRO A 180 -8.72 8.02 6.63
N ALA A 181 -9.12 7.56 5.44
CA ALA A 181 -10.28 6.73 5.13
C ALA A 181 -10.21 5.29 5.68
N TRP A 182 -9.98 5.19 6.98
CA TRP A 182 -9.66 3.98 7.71
C TRP A 182 -10.88 3.10 8.07
N PRO A 183 -11.95 3.62 8.71
CA PRO A 183 -13.14 2.83 9.04
C PRO A 183 -14.11 2.70 7.86
N SER A 184 -13.78 3.30 6.71
CA SER A 184 -14.77 3.69 5.71
C SER A 184 -14.46 3.06 4.37
N THR A 185 -14.18 1.76 4.29
CA THR A 185 -14.16 1.04 3.01
C THR A 185 -15.45 0.25 2.89
N ASP A 186 -16.20 0.41 1.81
CA ASP A 186 -17.43 -0.36 1.53
C ASP A 186 -17.12 -1.74 0.92
N LEU A 187 -15.86 -2.02 0.61
CA LEU A 187 -15.39 -3.34 0.18
C LEU A 187 -15.43 -4.36 1.33
N ASP A 188 -16.17 -5.46 1.12
CA ASP A 188 -16.35 -6.60 2.04
C ASP A 188 -16.18 -6.23 3.52
N LYS A 189 -17.00 -5.29 4.02
CA LYS A 189 -17.15 -5.08 5.46
C LYS A 189 -17.60 -6.42 6.06
N PRO A 190 -16.92 -6.95 7.08
CA PRO A 190 -17.46 -8.10 7.80
C PRO A 190 -18.85 -7.72 8.33
N VAL A 191 -19.88 -8.38 7.81
CA VAL A 191 -21.22 -8.28 8.39
C VAL A 191 -21.14 -8.99 9.73
N TRP A 192 -21.22 -8.22 10.82
CA TRP A 192 -21.41 -8.78 12.15
C TRP A 192 -22.66 -9.65 12.11
N PRO A 193 -22.72 -10.83 12.75
CA PRO A 193 -23.88 -11.70 12.62
C PRO A 193 -25.13 -10.97 13.10
N ASP A 194 -26.10 -10.79 12.19
CA ASP A 194 -27.48 -10.65 12.57
C ASP A 194 -27.91 -11.98 13.19
N SER A 195 -28.39 -11.88 14.42
CA SER A 195 -28.88 -12.95 15.31
C SER A 195 -29.73 -14.01 14.62
#